data_AF-A0A4R1XDI8-F1
#
_entry.id   AF-A0A4R1XDI8-F1
#
_cell.length_a   1.000
_cell.length_b   1.000
_cell.length_c   1.000
_cell.angle_alpha   90.00
_cell.angle_beta   90.00
_cell.angle_gamma   90.00
#
_symmetry.space_group_name_H-M   'P 1'
#
loop_
_entity.id
_entity.type
_entity.pdbx_description
1 polymer ?
#
loop_
_entity_poly.entity_id
_entity_poly.type
_entity_poly.pdbx_seq_one_letter_code
_entity_poly.pdbx_strand_id
1 'polypeptide(L)'
;MSKLFNEIKTPEIVKEISTGEFETIYNINIWSRYDEDRELCEMLQFCKFINNIELASYIDELFYDSKASLCFIKSIELDKDAKAGTELEAIRTIALLTISQFQFQGVIGHQNPYLSRKIQVMI
;
A
#
# COMPACT_ATOMS: atom_id res chain seq x y z
N MET A 1 9.06 32.80 14.94
CA MET A 1 9.02 31.56 15.74
C MET A 1 7.64 30.97 15.65
N SER A 2 7.58 29.72 15.17
CA SER A 2 6.60 28.63 15.42
C SER A 2 5.08 28.95 15.30
N LYS A 3 4.26 28.14 14.65
CA LYS A 3 4.27 26.67 14.53
C LYS A 3 3.61 26.23 13.21
N LEU A 4 4.35 25.52 12.39
CA LEU A 4 3.83 24.59 11.38
C LEU A 4 3.36 23.35 12.13
N PHE A 5 2.05 23.14 12.23
CA PHE A 5 1.49 21.82 12.48
C PHE A 5 0.57 21.52 11.30
N ASN A 6 1.10 20.72 10.36
CA ASN A 6 0.28 20.04 9.38
C ASN A 6 -0.68 19.14 10.18
N GLU A 7 -1.97 19.44 10.07
CA GLU A 7 -3.03 18.53 10.48
C GLU A 7 -2.92 17.27 9.64
N ILE A 8 -2.31 16.22 10.20
CA ILE A 8 -2.40 14.88 9.65
C ILE A 8 -3.83 14.44 9.90
N LYS A 9 -4.72 14.77 8.96
CA LYS A 9 -6.08 14.25 8.95
C LYS A 9 -5.98 12.74 8.79
N THR A 10 -6.28 12.03 9.87
CA THR A 10 -6.47 10.58 9.85
C THR A 10 -7.55 10.29 8.81
N PRO A 11 -7.32 9.41 7.82
CA PRO A 11 -8.34 9.11 6.83
C PRO A 11 -9.56 8.53 7.55
N GLU A 12 -10.71 9.19 7.37
CA GLU A 12 -11.98 8.73 7.89
C GLU A 12 -12.45 7.54 7.04
N ILE A 13 -12.81 6.44 7.69
CA ILE A 13 -13.34 5.23 7.04
C ILE A 13 -14.76 5.54 6.56
N VAL A 14 -14.95 5.66 5.25
CA VAL A 14 -16.22 6.09 4.64
C VAL A 14 -16.96 4.88 4.05
N LYS A 15 -17.87 4.28 4.84
CA LYS A 15 -19.05 3.47 4.46
C LYS A 15 -18.98 1.92 4.37
N GLU A 16 -20.18 1.38 4.64
CA GLU A 16 -20.63 0.04 5.05
C GLU A 16 -20.65 -1.05 3.95
N ILE A 17 -19.82 -2.08 4.14
CA ILE A 17 -20.16 -3.49 4.41
C ILE A 17 -21.49 -4.06 3.85
N SER A 18 -21.43 -4.65 2.64
CA SER A 18 -21.91 -5.99 2.21
C SER A 18 -21.99 -6.00 0.67
N THR A 19 -21.38 -6.89 -0.11
CA THR A 19 -20.91 -8.28 0.05
C THR A 19 -19.47 -8.42 -0.47
N GLY A 20 -18.54 -8.88 0.38
CA GLY A 20 -17.10 -8.91 0.11
C GLY A 20 -16.46 -7.59 0.57
N GLU A 21 -16.18 -7.50 1.86
CA GLU A 21 -15.85 -6.25 2.55
C GLU A 21 -14.46 -5.75 2.12
N PHE A 22 -14.40 -4.52 1.61
CA PHE A 22 -13.14 -3.81 1.39
C PHE A 22 -13.26 -2.40 1.95
N GLU A 23 -12.15 -1.89 2.48
CA GLU A 23 -12.02 -0.51 2.92
C GLU A 23 -11.33 0.31 1.84
N THR A 24 -11.69 1.58 1.68
CA THR A 24 -11.00 2.48 0.74
C THR A 24 -10.13 3.45 1.51
N ILE A 25 -8.81 3.39 1.32
CA ILE A 25 -7.81 4.22 1.98
C ILE A 25 -6.98 4.95 0.92
N TYR A 26 -6.99 6.29 0.92
CA TYR A 26 -6.35 7.12 -0.12
C TYR A 26 -6.75 6.72 -1.56
N ASN A 27 -8.03 6.40 -1.78
CA ASN A 27 -8.58 5.88 -3.04
C ASN A 27 -8.04 4.51 -3.48
N ILE A 28 -7.40 3.76 -2.57
CA ILE A 28 -6.96 2.38 -2.80
C ILE A 28 -7.91 1.46 -2.05
N ASN A 29 -8.47 0.47 -2.72
CA ASN A 29 -9.29 -0.55 -2.07
C ASN A 29 -8.37 -1.54 -1.36
N ILE A 30 -8.60 -1.79 -0.07
CA ILE A 30 -7.82 -2.74 0.71
C ILE A 30 -8.77 -3.76 1.33
N TRP A 31 -8.37 -5.02 1.33
CA TRP A 31 -9.08 -6.06 2.06
C TRP A 31 -8.18 -7.24 2.37
N SER A 32 -8.48 -7.91 3.48
CA SER A 32 -7.81 -9.12 3.92
C SER A 32 -8.80 -10.28 3.80
N ARG A 33 -8.32 -11.48 3.45
CA ARG A 33 -9.16 -12.68 3.47
C ARG A 33 -9.56 -13.07 4.91
N TYR A 34 -8.76 -12.73 5.91
CA TYR A 34 -8.89 -13.20 7.29
C TYR A 34 -8.96 -12.08 8.32
N ASP A 35 -8.95 -10.82 7.88
CA ASP A 35 -8.99 -9.61 8.71
C ASP A 35 -7.94 -9.61 9.84
N GLU A 36 -6.74 -10.15 9.57
CA GLU A 36 -5.66 -10.12 10.55
C GLU A 36 -5.07 -8.71 10.68
N ASP A 37 -4.95 -8.22 11.92
CA ASP A 37 -4.40 -6.89 12.24
C ASP A 37 -3.05 -6.61 11.57
N ARG A 38 -2.18 -7.63 11.47
CA ARG A 38 -0.88 -7.50 10.81
C ARG A 38 -1.03 -7.20 9.32
N GLU A 39 -1.92 -7.91 8.63
CA GLU A 39 -2.15 -7.75 7.18
C GLU A 39 -2.67 -6.34 6.88
N LEU A 40 -3.67 -5.90 7.65
CA LEU A 40 -4.21 -4.55 7.56
C LEU A 40 -3.14 -3.49 7.87
N CYS A 41 -2.31 -3.70 8.90
CA CYS A 41 -1.22 -2.78 9.24
C CYS A 41 -0.20 -2.63 8.09
N GLU A 42 0.23 -3.73 7.47
CA GLU A 42 1.14 -3.71 6.33
C GLU A 42 0.52 -2.94 5.14
N MET A 43 -0.73 -3.24 4.79
CA MET A 43 -1.45 -2.53 3.71
C MET A 43 -1.64 -1.04 4.01
N LEU A 44 -2.01 -0.66 5.24
CA LEU A 44 -2.17 0.74 5.65
C LEU A 44 -0.86 1.51 5.59
N GLN A 45 0.26 0.88 6.00
CA GLN A 45 1.59 1.48 5.88
C GLN A 45 1.96 1.73 4.43
N PHE A 46 1.73 0.73 3.56
CA PHE A 46 1.93 0.89 2.12
C PHE A 46 1.10 2.05 1.56
N CYS A 47 -0.20 2.09 1.83
CA CYS A 47 -1.10 3.15 1.34
C CYS A 47 -0.64 4.53 1.81
N LYS A 48 -0.22 4.67 3.07
CA LYS A 48 0.32 5.93 3.61
C LYS A 48 1.57 6.38 2.85
N PHE A 49 2.53 5.49 2.62
CA PHE A 49 3.78 5.85 1.94
C PHE A 49 3.56 6.18 0.46
N ILE A 50 2.74 5.39 -0.24
CA ILE A 50 2.39 5.65 -1.63
C ILE A 50 1.67 6.99 -1.79
N ASN A 51 0.73 7.30 -0.90
CA ASN A 51 0.04 8.59 -0.91
C ASN A 51 1.01 9.76 -0.66
N ASN A 52 1.98 9.60 0.24
CA ASN A 52 2.98 10.64 0.53
C ASN A 52 3.91 10.96 -0.65
N ILE A 53 4.10 10.01 -1.58
CA ILE A 53 4.87 10.21 -2.80
C ILE A 53 3.98 10.45 -4.03
N GLU A 54 2.69 10.74 -3.81
CA GLU A 54 1.70 11.07 -4.85
C GLU A 54 1.49 9.97 -5.90
N LEU A 55 1.73 8.69 -5.54
CA LEU A 55 1.55 7.54 -6.43
C LEU A 55 0.28 6.72 -6.14
N ALA A 56 -0.59 7.18 -5.24
CA ALA A 56 -1.81 6.43 -4.88
C ALA A 56 -2.72 6.17 -6.07
N SER A 57 -2.77 7.10 -7.03
CA SER A 57 -3.55 6.97 -8.27
C SER A 57 -3.04 5.88 -9.22
N TYR A 58 -1.91 5.23 -8.94
CA TYR A 58 -1.40 4.11 -9.74
C TYR A 58 -1.90 2.76 -9.23
N ILE A 59 -2.51 2.72 -8.05
CA ILE A 59 -2.96 1.49 -7.39
C ILE A 59 -4.48 1.48 -7.33
N ASP A 60 -5.06 0.37 -7.77
CA ASP A 60 -6.49 0.09 -7.70
C ASP A 60 -6.83 -0.60 -6.38
N GLU A 61 -6.06 -1.65 -6.06
CA GLU A 61 -6.42 -2.58 -4.98
C GLU A 61 -5.19 -3.22 -4.31
N LEU A 62 -5.31 -3.46 -3.00
CA LEU A 62 -4.50 -4.37 -2.21
C LEU A 62 -5.39 -5.49 -1.65
N PHE A 63 -4.95 -6.73 -1.84
CA PHE A 63 -5.63 -7.90 -1.28
C PHE A 63 -4.62 -8.79 -0.55
N TYR A 64 -4.87 -9.10 0.72
CA TYR A 64 -3.97 -9.96 1.50
C TYR A 64 -4.59 -11.34 1.79
N ASP A 65 -3.82 -12.40 1.51
CA ASP A 65 -4.13 -13.78 1.93
C ASP A 65 -2.95 -14.37 2.72
N SER A 66 -3.03 -14.38 4.05
CA SER A 66 -1.98 -14.94 4.92
C SER A 66 -1.74 -16.44 4.76
N LYS A 67 -2.76 -17.21 4.36
CA LYS A 67 -2.54 -18.65 4.07
C LYS A 67 -1.74 -18.85 2.79
N ALA A 68 -1.84 -17.93 1.83
CA ALA A 68 -0.93 -17.85 0.70
C ALA A 68 0.39 -17.10 1.05
N SER A 69 0.45 -16.48 2.24
CA SER A 69 1.53 -15.59 2.66
C SER A 69 1.81 -14.49 1.63
N LEU A 70 0.76 -13.93 1.04
CA LEU A 70 0.90 -13.07 -0.14
C LEU A 70 -0.10 -11.92 -0.14
N CYS A 71 0.42 -10.71 -0.35
CA CYS A 71 -0.36 -9.53 -0.69
C CYS A 71 -0.34 -9.29 -2.20
N PHE A 72 -1.49 -9.13 -2.82
CA PHE A 72 -1.63 -8.80 -4.23
C PHE A 72 -1.77 -7.28 -4.36
N ILE A 73 -0.87 -6.67 -5.11
CA ILE A 73 -0.88 -5.24 -5.42
C ILE A 73 -1.33 -5.08 -6.86
N LYS A 74 -2.54 -4.55 -7.06
CA LYS A 74 -3.12 -4.33 -8.38
C LYS A 74 -2.93 -2.88 -8.80
N SER A 75 -2.15 -2.67 -9.86
CA SER A 75 -2.04 -1.35 -10.49
C SER A 75 -3.25 -1.08 -11.39
N ILE A 76 -3.59 0.20 -11.57
CA ILE A 76 -4.49 0.62 -12.64
C ILE A 76 -3.84 0.28 -13.99
N GLU A 77 -4.63 -0.12 -14.99
CA GLU A 77 -4.14 -0.30 -16.35
C GLU A 77 -3.65 1.05 -16.90
N LEU A 78 -2.33 1.21 -16.95
CA LEU A 78 -1.70 2.35 -17.60
C LEU A 78 -1.66 2.08 -19.10
N ASP A 79 -1.99 3.10 -19.89
CA ASP A 79 -1.91 3.02 -21.34
C ASP A 79 -0.48 2.62 -21.76
N LYS A 80 -0.35 1.74 -22.77
CA LYS A 80 0.93 1.07 -23.10
C LYS A 80 2.06 2.03 -23.48
N ASP A 81 1.73 3.27 -23.82
CA ASP A 81 2.65 4.34 -24.18
C ASP A 81 3.09 5.21 -22.98
N ALA A 82 2.52 5.00 -21.79
CA ALA A 82 2.91 5.70 -20.57
C ALA A 82 4.24 5.14 -20.05
N LYS A 83 5.30 5.97 -20.07
CA LYS A 83 6.62 5.69 -19.50
C LYS A 83 6.60 5.66 -17.96
N ALA A 84 5.79 4.80 -17.35
CA ALA A 84 5.64 4.70 -15.91
C ALA A 84 6.75 3.87 -15.21
N GLY A 85 7.88 3.62 -15.88
CA GLY A 85 8.90 2.70 -15.38
C GLY A 85 9.46 3.11 -14.01
N THR A 86 9.68 4.41 -13.79
CA THR A 86 10.24 4.91 -12.53
C THR A 86 9.22 4.87 -11.40
N GLU A 87 7.96 5.19 -11.68
CA GLU A 87 6.85 5.18 -10.73
C GLU A 87 6.54 3.75 -10.27
N LEU A 88 6.55 2.80 -11.20
CA LEU A 88 6.37 1.38 -10.88
C LEU A 88 7.51 0.83 -10.02
N GLU A 89 8.75 1.24 -10.28
CA GLU A 89 9.89 0.88 -9.43
C GLU A 89 9.83 1.55 -8.05
N ALA A 90 9.32 2.78 -7.96
CA ALA A 90 9.06 3.43 -6.67
C ALA A 90 7.98 2.69 -5.88
N ILE A 91 6.88 2.29 -6.52
CA ILE A 91 5.83 1.47 -5.91
C ILE A 91 6.39 0.14 -5.41
N ARG A 92 7.16 -0.56 -6.24
CA ARG A 92 7.85 -1.80 -5.87
C ARG A 92 8.76 -1.57 -4.66
N THR A 93 9.48 -0.45 -4.64
CA THR A 93 10.35 -0.09 -3.51
C THR A 93 9.54 0.09 -2.23
N ILE A 94 8.42 0.80 -2.26
CA ILE A 94 7.54 0.93 -1.09
C ILE A 94 6.99 -0.42 -0.64
N ALA A 95 6.60 -1.30 -1.57
CA ALA A 95 6.17 -2.65 -1.24
C ALA A 95 7.26 -3.45 -0.50
N LEU A 96 8.52 -3.37 -0.96
CA LEU A 96 9.69 -3.98 -0.29
C LEU A 96 9.94 -3.44 1.12
N LEU A 97 9.39 -2.28 1.48
CA LEU A 97 9.59 -1.66 2.78
C LEU A 97 8.47 -1.98 3.77
N THR A 98 7.27 -2.24 3.24
CA THR A 98 6.03 -2.23 4.04
C THR A 98 5.33 -3.59 4.08
N ILE A 99 5.45 -4.39 3.02
CA ILE A 99 4.72 -5.64 2.86
C ILE A 99 5.67 -6.83 2.96
N SER A 100 5.36 -7.78 3.84
CA SER A 100 6.18 -8.98 4.12
C SER A 100 6.49 -9.79 2.86
N GLN A 101 5.46 -10.08 2.06
CA GLN A 101 5.58 -10.73 0.76
C GLN A 101 4.43 -10.27 -0.13
N PHE A 102 4.74 -9.90 -1.37
CA PHE A 102 3.76 -9.33 -2.29
C PHE A 102 3.94 -9.82 -3.73
N GLN A 103 2.87 -9.71 -4.51
CA GLN A 103 2.89 -9.85 -5.95
C GLN A 103 2.56 -8.49 -6.58
N PHE A 104 3.46 -7.99 -7.42
CA PHE A 104 3.24 -6.77 -8.18
C PHE A 104 3.70 -6.95 -9.62
N GLN A 105 2.81 -6.66 -10.58
CA GLN A 105 3.07 -6.83 -12.02
C GLN A 105 3.59 -8.22 -12.40
N GLY A 106 3.03 -9.26 -11.78
CA GLY A 106 3.42 -10.66 -12.02
C GLY A 106 4.75 -11.08 -11.39
N VAL A 107 5.39 -10.21 -10.60
CA VAL A 107 6.64 -10.50 -9.89
C VAL A 107 6.38 -10.63 -8.39
N ILE A 108 6.88 -11.71 -7.79
CA ILE A 108 6.86 -11.89 -6.33
C ILE A 108 8.05 -11.17 -5.70
N GLY A 109 7.78 -10.34 -4.70
CA GLY A 109 8.75 -9.64 -3.88
C GLY A 109 8.60 -10.02 -2.40
N HIS A 110 9.67 -9.80 -1.64
CA HIS A 110 9.71 -10.00 -0.19
C HIS A 110 10.23 -8.74 0.48
N GLN A 111 9.73 -8.43 1.67
CA GLN A 111 10.20 -7.30 2.45
C GLN A 111 11.72 -7.36 2.60
N ASN A 112 12.38 -6.22 2.44
CA ASN A 112 13.79 -6.05 2.73
C ASN A 112 13.97 -5.65 4.20
N PRO A 113 14.47 -6.55 5.08
CA PRO A 113 14.54 -6.25 6.52
C PRO A 113 15.54 -5.14 6.84
N TYR A 114 16.58 -4.97 6.01
CA TYR A 114 17.58 -3.92 6.20
C TYR A 114 16.99 -2.53 5.96
N LEU A 115 16.28 -2.36 4.83
CA LEU A 115 15.69 -1.08 4.48
C LEU A 115 14.50 -0.73 5.39
N SER A 116 13.65 -1.71 5.71
CA SER A 116 12.46 -1.51 6.55
C SER A 116 12.82 -0.99 7.95
N ARG A 117 13.89 -1.54 8.56
CA ARG A 117 14.40 -1.07 9.87
C ARG A 117 14.94 0.35 9.83
N LYS A 118 15.50 0.79 8.71
CA LYS A 118 16.04 2.16 8.58
C LYS A 118 14.94 3.21 8.45
N ILE A 119 13.80 2.84 7.86
CA ILE A 119 12.66 3.75 7.69
C ILE A 119 11.82 3.88 8.96
N GLN A 120 11.70 2.82 9.76
CA GLN A 120 11.02 2.90 11.07
C GLN A 120 11.62 3.93 12.03
N VAL A 121 12.87 4.36 11.83
CA VAL A 121 13.53 5.41 12.63
C VAL A 121 13.06 6.81 12.24
N MET A 122 12.38 6.96 11.10
CA MET A 122 11.96 8.27 10.55
C MET A 122 10.45 8.54 10.64
N ILE A 123 9.63 7.58 11.09
CA ILE A 123 8.17 7.74 11.28
C ILE A 123 7.86 8.19 12.71
#